data_AF-A0AAU9JFL5-F1
#
_entry.id   AF-A0AAU9JFL5-F1
#
_cell.length_a   1.000
_cell.length_b   1.000
_cell.length_c   1.000
_cell.angle_alpha   90.00
_cell.angle_beta   90.00
_cell.angle_gamma   90.00
#
_symmetry.space_group_name_H-M   'P 1'
#
loop_
_entity.id
_entity.type
_entity.pdbx_description
1 polymer ?
#
loop_
_entity_poly.entity_id
_entity_poly.type
_entity_poly.pdbx_seq_one_letter_code
_entity_poly.pdbx_strand_id
1 'polypeptide(L)'
;MSQEDNPPFRNPHNAIGVPGILKVHRKDLEKKKLDIRISNEKYLRDHPELTVMLQIFMRETLNEHPENVLQFAGWFFDREELRDIVNWGLQQQSPAEMEILKQKGHPQKGPYAVELEPGVKYFYCDCGKSKTQPFCDGSHQGSIFAPIQFEVSEKKTYYLCGCKCSKNKQFCDGTHNDLDW
;
A
#
# COMPACT_ATOMS: atom_id res chain seq x y z
N MET A 1 -28.35 -39.41 48.58
CA MET A 1 -27.07 -40.17 48.47
C MET A 1 -26.92 -40.48 47.00
N SER A 2 -25.94 -40.02 46.24
CA SER A 2 -24.68 -39.33 46.54
C SER A 2 -24.27 -38.66 45.24
N GLN A 3 -23.87 -37.39 45.31
CA GLN A 3 -23.21 -36.69 44.22
C GLN A 3 -21.91 -37.43 43.92
N GLU A 4 -21.80 -38.06 42.74
CA GLU A 4 -20.48 -38.45 42.22
C GLU A 4 -19.94 -37.25 41.45
N ASP A 5 -19.24 -36.39 42.20
CA ASP A 5 -18.40 -35.32 41.69
C ASP A 5 -17.32 -35.92 40.77
N ASN A 6 -17.56 -35.92 39.46
CA ASN A 6 -16.50 -36.17 38.51
C ASN A 6 -15.62 -34.90 38.47
N PRO A 7 -14.38 -34.93 38.97
CA PRO A 7 -13.59 -33.72 39.11
C PRO A 7 -13.36 -33.09 37.72
N PRO A 8 -13.35 -31.74 37.61
CA PRO A 8 -13.03 -31.10 36.35
C PRO A 8 -11.62 -31.55 35.96
N PHE A 9 -11.48 -32.09 34.75
CA PHE A 9 -10.19 -32.58 34.26
C PHE A 9 -9.15 -31.45 34.35
N ARG A 10 -8.33 -31.50 35.39
CA ARG A 10 -7.28 -30.52 35.66
C ARG A 10 -6.06 -31.01 34.92
N ASN A 11 -5.67 -30.30 33.86
CA ASN A 11 -4.40 -30.58 33.21
C ASN A 11 -3.27 -30.23 34.21
N PRO A 12 -2.47 -31.18 34.71
CA PRO A 12 -1.56 -30.94 35.83
C PRO A 12 -0.35 -30.10 35.44
N HIS A 13 -0.08 -29.95 34.15
CA HIS A 13 0.92 -29.03 33.66
C HIS A 13 0.45 -28.44 32.33
N ASN A 14 1.10 -27.37 31.94
CA ASN A 14 1.61 -27.28 30.58
C ASN A 14 2.10 -28.68 30.09
N ALA A 15 1.23 -29.55 29.52
CA ALA A 15 1.60 -30.83 28.90
C ALA A 15 0.40 -31.41 28.11
N ILE A 16 0.63 -31.64 26.82
CA ILE A 16 0.02 -32.63 25.90
C ILE A 16 -1.47 -32.95 26.09
N GLY A 17 -2.30 -32.69 25.06
CA GLY A 17 -3.51 -33.50 24.86
C GLY A 17 -4.77 -32.86 24.29
N VAL A 18 -4.82 -31.54 24.02
CA VAL A 18 -5.88 -30.95 23.19
C VAL A 18 -5.22 -29.93 22.25
N PRO A 19 -5.47 -29.97 20.93
CA PRO A 19 -4.66 -29.29 19.92
C PRO A 19 -4.96 -27.78 19.88
N GLY A 20 -4.50 -27.06 20.89
CA GLY A 20 -4.50 -25.60 20.93
C GLY A 20 -3.07 -25.09 20.75
N ILE A 21 -2.88 -24.13 19.85
CA ILE A 21 -1.63 -23.39 19.71
C ILE A 21 -1.26 -22.77 21.07
N LEU A 22 -0.13 -23.19 21.65
CA LEU A 22 0.49 -22.56 22.80
C LEU A 22 0.67 -21.05 22.52
N LYS A 23 0.61 -20.19 23.55
CA LYS A 23 0.80 -18.74 23.37
C LYS A 23 2.09 -18.39 22.61
N VAL A 24 3.15 -19.19 22.79
CA VAL A 24 4.42 -19.08 22.07
C VAL A 24 4.23 -19.42 20.58
N HIS A 25 3.62 -20.56 20.27
CA HIS A 25 3.31 -20.96 18.89
C HIS A 25 2.39 -19.95 18.19
N ARG A 26 1.53 -19.23 18.93
CA ARG A 26 0.68 -18.16 18.36
C ARG A 26 1.52 -16.99 17.88
N LYS A 27 2.47 -16.55 18.71
CA LYS A 27 3.40 -15.47 18.36
C LYS A 27 4.25 -15.85 17.15
N ASP A 28 4.72 -17.11 17.11
CA ASP A 28 5.49 -17.61 15.97
C ASP A 28 4.64 -17.67 14.69
N LEU A 29 3.37 -18.08 14.80
CA LEU A 29 2.43 -18.10 13.69
C LEU A 29 2.12 -16.68 13.18
N GLU A 30 1.91 -15.73 14.09
CA GLU A 30 1.67 -14.31 13.76
C GLU A 30 2.89 -13.69 13.08
N LYS A 31 4.11 -13.96 13.59
CA LYS A 31 5.36 -13.55 12.96
C LYS A 31 5.49 -14.12 11.55
N LYS A 32 5.29 -15.42 11.38
CA LYS A 32 5.33 -16.07 10.05
C LYS A 32 4.27 -15.52 9.09
N LYS A 33 3.05 -15.24 9.55
CA LYS A 33 2.00 -14.61 8.74
C LYS A 33 2.42 -13.21 8.28
N LEU A 34 3.04 -12.42 9.16
CA LEU A 34 3.58 -11.11 8.83
C LEU A 34 4.68 -11.23 7.77
N ASP A 35 5.65 -12.13 7.98
CA ASP A 35 6.76 -12.35 7.05
C ASP A 35 6.25 -12.75 5.66
N ILE A 36 5.23 -13.61 5.58
CA ILE A 36 4.58 -14.00 4.32
C ILE A 36 3.90 -12.80 3.67
N ARG A 37 3.18 -11.95 4.43
CA ARG A 37 2.54 -10.75 3.88
C ARG A 37 3.58 -9.80 3.30
N ILE A 38 4.68 -9.57 4.00
CA ILE A 38 5.78 -8.74 3.53
C ILE A 38 6.39 -9.33 2.26
N SER A 39 6.63 -10.64 2.24
CA SER A 39 7.16 -11.33 1.06
C SER A 39 6.23 -11.23 -0.15
N ASN A 40 4.91 -11.40 0.05
CA ASN A 40 3.92 -11.29 -1.01
C ASN A 40 3.83 -9.86 -1.53
N GLU A 41 3.85 -8.86 -0.65
CA GLU A 41 3.86 -7.46 -1.05
C GLU A 41 5.13 -7.11 -1.84
N LYS A 42 6.30 -7.60 -1.39
CA LYS A 42 7.55 -7.45 -2.12
C LYS A 42 7.46 -8.08 -3.51
N TYR A 43 6.94 -9.30 -3.61
CA TYR A 43 6.73 -9.96 -4.89
C TYR A 43 5.84 -9.12 -5.83
N LEU A 44 4.71 -8.60 -5.34
CA LEU A 44 3.84 -7.74 -6.14
C LEU A 44 4.51 -6.44 -6.60
N ARG A 45 5.41 -5.87 -5.77
CA ARG A 45 6.18 -4.66 -6.12
C ARG A 45 7.28 -4.94 -7.14
N ASP A 46 7.92 -6.09 -7.06
CA ASP A 46 9.04 -6.48 -7.93
C ASP A 46 8.55 -6.95 -9.32
N HIS A 47 7.24 -7.16 -9.50
CA HIS A 47 6.62 -7.71 -10.72
C HIS A 47 5.55 -6.74 -11.30
N PRO A 48 5.96 -5.64 -11.98
CA PRO A 48 5.04 -4.64 -12.55
C PRO A 48 4.08 -5.21 -13.59
N GLU A 49 4.42 -6.32 -14.24
CA GLU A 49 3.58 -7.03 -15.21
C GLU A 49 2.26 -7.49 -14.62
N LEU A 50 2.22 -7.83 -13.32
CA LEU A 50 0.98 -8.24 -12.64
C LEU A 50 0.02 -7.06 -12.53
N THR A 51 0.55 -5.87 -12.28
CA THR A 51 -0.26 -4.64 -12.21
C THR A 51 -0.83 -4.30 -13.58
N VAL A 52 -0.01 -4.38 -14.64
CA VAL A 52 -0.48 -4.19 -16.02
C VAL A 52 -1.56 -5.19 -16.39
N MET A 53 -1.33 -6.46 -16.09
CA MET A 53 -2.27 -7.54 -16.40
C MET A 53 -3.63 -7.31 -15.72
N LEU A 54 -3.63 -6.90 -14.44
CA LEU A 54 -4.86 -6.56 -13.72
C LEU A 54 -5.55 -5.31 -14.28
N GLN A 55 -4.80 -4.28 -14.67
CA GLN A 55 -5.38 -3.09 -15.31
C GLN A 55 -6.07 -3.43 -16.63
N ILE A 56 -5.45 -4.27 -17.46
CA ILE A 56 -6.01 -4.71 -18.74
C ILE A 56 -7.25 -5.56 -18.49
N PHE A 57 -7.19 -6.52 -17.55
CA PHE A 57 -8.34 -7.33 -17.16
C PHE A 57 -9.53 -6.48 -16.71
N MET A 58 -9.29 -5.50 -15.83
CA MET A 58 -10.33 -4.60 -15.34
C MET A 58 -10.93 -3.76 -16.47
N ARG A 59 -10.10 -3.24 -17.37
CA ARG A 59 -10.56 -2.48 -18.55
C ARG A 59 -11.44 -3.35 -19.46
N GLU A 60 -11.02 -4.57 -19.76
CA GLU A 60 -11.79 -5.46 -20.62
C GLU A 60 -13.09 -5.91 -19.95
N THR A 61 -13.06 -6.21 -18.65
CA THR A 61 -14.28 -6.55 -17.89
C THR A 61 -15.30 -5.40 -17.93
N LEU A 62 -14.83 -4.15 -17.80
CA LEU A 62 -15.69 -2.97 -17.89
C LEU A 62 -16.19 -2.68 -19.30
N ASN A 63 -15.49 -3.14 -20.35
CA ASN A 63 -15.93 -2.94 -21.73
C ASN A 63 -16.91 -4.03 -22.18
N GLU A 64 -16.61 -5.28 -21.88
CA GLU A 64 -17.39 -6.45 -22.30
C GLU A 64 -18.61 -6.69 -21.40
N HIS A 65 -18.60 -6.16 -20.17
CA HIS A 65 -19.67 -6.32 -19.19
C HIS A 65 -20.18 -7.78 -19.06
N PRO A 66 -19.29 -8.76 -18.79
CA PRO A 66 -19.67 -10.17 -18.79
C PRO A 66 -20.67 -10.47 -17.66
N GLU A 67 -21.67 -11.31 -17.93
CA GLU A 67 -22.62 -11.77 -16.91
C GLU A 67 -21.93 -12.54 -15.77
N ASN A 68 -20.81 -13.22 -16.07
CA ASN A 68 -20.01 -13.96 -15.11
C ASN A 68 -18.53 -13.60 -15.20
N VAL A 69 -18.08 -12.75 -14.28
CA VAL A 69 -16.69 -12.27 -14.20
C VAL A 69 -15.68 -13.40 -13.94
N LEU A 70 -16.06 -14.45 -13.21
CA LEU A 70 -15.15 -15.56 -12.91
C LEU A 70 -14.88 -16.42 -14.15
N GLN A 71 -15.92 -16.68 -14.95
CA GLN A 71 -15.76 -17.40 -16.22
C GLN A 71 -14.96 -16.56 -17.21
N PHE A 72 -15.22 -15.25 -17.26
CA PHE A 72 -14.47 -14.31 -18.07
C PHE A 72 -12.99 -14.25 -17.68
N ALA A 73 -12.69 -14.26 -16.37
CA ALA A 73 -11.31 -14.32 -15.88
C ALA A 73 -10.58 -15.57 -16.35
N GLY A 74 -11.20 -16.75 -16.26
CA GLY A 74 -10.60 -17.99 -16.77
C GLY A 74 -10.21 -17.87 -18.24
N TRP A 75 -11.14 -17.42 -19.09
CA TRP A 75 -10.84 -17.20 -20.50
C TRP A 75 -9.78 -16.11 -20.74
N PHE A 76 -9.80 -15.00 -20.00
CA PHE A 76 -8.84 -13.91 -20.14
C PHE A 76 -7.42 -14.35 -19.81
N PHE A 77 -7.22 -15.04 -18.69
CA PHE A 77 -5.89 -15.45 -18.23
C PHE A 77 -5.33 -16.67 -18.99
N ASP A 78 -6.18 -17.39 -19.73
CA ASP A 78 -5.78 -18.53 -20.58
C ASP A 78 -5.41 -18.11 -22.03
N ARG A 79 -5.48 -16.82 -22.39
CA ARG A 79 -5.14 -16.37 -23.75
C ARG A 79 -3.64 -16.53 -24.05
N GLU A 80 -3.31 -17.05 -25.23
CA GLU A 80 -1.93 -17.21 -25.68
C GLU A 80 -1.24 -15.85 -25.88
N GLU A 81 -1.97 -14.83 -26.34
CA GLU A 81 -1.44 -13.49 -26.62
C GLU A 81 -1.33 -12.60 -25.38
N LEU A 82 -1.80 -13.05 -24.22
CA LEU A 82 -1.82 -12.24 -23.00
C LEU A 82 -0.42 -11.73 -22.65
N ARG A 83 0.60 -12.57 -22.83
CA ARG A 83 2.00 -12.20 -22.56
C ARG A 83 2.45 -11.02 -23.42
N ASP A 84 2.14 -11.04 -24.70
CA ASP A 84 2.54 -9.99 -25.64
C ASP A 84 1.77 -8.70 -25.38
N ILE A 85 0.48 -8.81 -25.04
CA ILE A 85 -0.37 -7.69 -24.63
C ILE A 85 0.17 -7.02 -23.36
N VAL A 86 0.59 -7.81 -22.36
CA VAL A 86 1.17 -7.30 -21.11
C VAL A 86 2.53 -6.65 -21.37
N ASN A 87 3.38 -7.26 -22.20
CA ASN A 87 4.66 -6.68 -22.59
C ASN A 87 4.49 -5.35 -23.33
N TRP A 88 3.50 -5.26 -24.22
CA TRP A 88 3.14 -4.02 -24.89
C TRP A 88 2.62 -2.98 -23.90
N GLY A 89 1.79 -3.38 -22.94
CA GLY A 89 1.30 -2.52 -21.85
C GLY A 89 2.42 -1.97 -20.98
N LEU A 90 3.43 -2.78 -20.65
CA LEU A 90 4.63 -2.35 -19.93
C LEU A 90 5.42 -1.28 -20.71
N GLN A 91 5.47 -1.38 -22.05
CA GLN A 91 6.11 -0.39 -22.90
C GLN A 91 5.28 0.91 -23.04
N GLN A 92 3.96 0.81 -22.90
CA GLN A 92 3.01 1.94 -23.01
C GLN A 92 2.83 2.73 -21.72
N GLN A 93 3.33 2.25 -20.57
CA GLN A 93 3.21 2.94 -19.28
C GLN A 93 3.90 4.33 -19.23
N SER A 94 4.58 4.78 -20.28
CA SER A 94 5.52 5.91 -20.19
C SER A 94 5.20 7.24 -20.91
N PRO A 95 4.04 7.51 -21.53
CA PRO A 95 3.70 8.89 -21.92
C PRO A 95 2.74 9.57 -20.94
N ALA A 96 1.54 9.05 -20.73
CA ALA A 96 0.48 9.76 -20.01
C ALA A 96 0.73 9.87 -18.49
N GLU A 97 1.19 8.80 -17.86
CA GLU A 97 1.50 8.79 -16.42
C GLU A 97 2.74 9.63 -16.10
N MET A 98 3.74 9.61 -17.00
CA MET A 98 4.91 10.49 -16.92
C MET A 98 4.56 11.96 -17.21
N GLU A 99 3.62 12.23 -18.11
CA GLU A 99 3.13 13.58 -18.40
C GLU A 99 2.31 14.16 -17.24
N ILE A 100 1.54 13.32 -16.55
CA ILE A 100 0.91 13.64 -15.27
C ILE A 100 1.95 13.93 -14.19
N LEU A 101 3.00 13.10 -14.07
CA LEU A 101 4.06 13.29 -13.07
C LEU A 101 4.84 14.59 -13.31
N LYS A 102 5.03 15.00 -14.57
CA LYS A 102 5.62 16.31 -14.94
C LYS A 102 4.78 17.51 -14.46
N GLN A 103 3.48 17.35 -14.22
CA GLN A 103 2.63 18.43 -13.69
C GLN A 103 2.83 18.67 -12.19
N LYS A 104 3.54 17.77 -11.50
CA LYS A 104 3.82 17.85 -10.07
C LYS A 104 4.94 18.85 -9.82
N GLY A 105 4.72 19.78 -8.91
CA GLY A 105 5.76 20.71 -8.48
C GLY A 105 6.80 19.99 -7.61
N HIS A 106 8.07 20.32 -7.81
CA HIS A 106 9.15 19.92 -6.93
C HIS A 106 9.64 21.17 -6.18
N PRO A 107 9.09 21.48 -4.99
CA PRO A 107 9.41 22.74 -4.30
C PRO A 107 10.81 22.73 -3.64
N GLN A 108 11.31 21.58 -3.18
CA GLN A 108 12.67 21.46 -2.64
C GLN A 108 13.26 20.04 -2.76
N LYS A 109 14.59 19.94 -2.88
CA LYS A 109 15.35 18.68 -2.89
C LYS A 109 15.70 18.22 -1.47
N GLY A 110 14.68 18.03 -0.63
CA GLY A 110 14.86 17.59 0.76
C GLY A 110 13.56 17.53 1.58
N PRO A 111 13.59 17.00 2.81
CA PRO A 111 12.42 16.95 3.69
C PRO A 111 12.13 18.28 4.40
N TYR A 112 10.87 18.49 4.78
CA TYR A 112 10.45 19.50 5.74
C TYR A 112 10.37 18.88 7.13
N ALA A 113 11.15 19.37 8.09
CA ALA A 113 11.04 18.97 9.48
C ALA A 113 9.91 19.77 10.15
N VAL A 114 8.86 19.09 10.61
CA VAL A 114 7.69 19.73 11.23
C VAL A 114 7.33 18.99 12.52
N GLU A 115 7.11 19.72 13.59
CA GLU A 115 6.53 19.18 14.82
C GLU A 115 5.02 19.01 14.65
N LEU A 116 4.54 17.78 14.84
CA LEU A 116 3.12 17.45 14.68
C LEU A 116 2.54 17.00 16.02
N GLU A 117 1.30 17.40 16.29
CA GLU A 117 0.56 17.09 17.50
C GLU A 117 -0.38 15.90 17.26
N PRO A 118 -0.52 15.00 18.24
CA PRO A 118 -1.43 13.86 18.12
C PRO A 118 -2.89 14.31 18.12
N GLY A 119 -3.73 13.62 17.34
CA GLY A 119 -5.16 13.91 17.22
C GLY A 119 -5.52 15.11 16.34
N VAL A 120 -4.52 15.77 15.73
CA VAL A 120 -4.74 16.81 14.71
C VAL A 120 -4.72 16.20 13.32
N LYS A 121 -5.72 16.56 12.50
CA LYS A 121 -5.79 16.21 11.08
C LYS A 121 -4.96 17.19 10.26
N TYR A 122 -3.92 16.67 9.62
CA TYR A 122 -3.07 17.44 8.73
C TYR A 122 -3.38 17.11 7.26
N PHE A 123 -3.24 18.10 6.39
CA PHE A 123 -3.41 17.96 4.94
C PHE A 123 -2.11 18.23 4.23
N TYR A 124 -1.42 17.18 3.82
CA TYR A 124 -0.15 17.26 3.10
C TYR A 124 -0.36 17.66 1.63
N CYS A 125 0.48 18.57 1.14
CA CYS A 125 0.49 18.96 -0.27
C CYS A 125 1.16 17.88 -1.13
N ASP A 126 0.35 17.16 -1.91
CA ASP A 126 0.85 16.24 -2.92
C ASP A 126 1.21 16.95 -4.23
N CYS A 127 0.45 17.95 -4.69
CA CYS A 127 0.68 18.58 -6.00
C CYS A 127 2.00 19.35 -6.13
N GLY A 128 2.66 19.71 -5.01
CA GLY A 128 3.92 20.45 -4.98
C GLY A 128 3.84 21.96 -5.29
N LYS A 129 2.65 22.48 -5.59
CA LYS A 129 2.43 23.90 -5.96
C LYS A 129 2.01 24.81 -4.80
N SER A 130 1.81 24.23 -3.61
CA SER A 130 1.40 25.01 -2.44
C SER A 130 2.45 26.04 -2.04
N LYS A 131 2.01 27.21 -1.59
CA LYS A 131 2.86 28.26 -1.00
C LYS A 131 3.14 28.01 0.48
N THR A 132 2.30 27.23 1.16
CA THR A 132 2.47 26.88 2.59
C THR A 132 2.99 25.44 2.75
N GLN A 133 4.00 25.07 1.96
CA GLN A 133 4.66 23.77 2.08
C GLN A 133 5.11 23.51 3.53
N PRO A 134 4.98 22.27 4.04
CA PRO A 134 4.58 21.04 3.33
C PRO A 134 3.06 20.80 3.24
N PHE A 135 2.24 21.72 3.74
CA PHE A 135 0.79 21.56 3.82
C PHE A 135 0.07 22.13 2.60
N CYS A 136 -1.18 21.71 2.41
CA CYS A 136 -2.02 22.19 1.32
C CYS A 136 -2.67 23.55 1.63
N ASP A 137 -2.64 24.47 0.67
CA ASP A 137 -3.30 25.79 0.69
C ASP A 137 -4.43 25.91 -0.36
N GLY A 138 -4.75 24.82 -1.05
CA GLY A 138 -5.72 24.84 -2.16
C GLY A 138 -5.11 25.10 -3.54
N SER A 139 -3.79 25.33 -3.67
CA SER A 139 -3.12 25.52 -4.97
C SER A 139 -3.15 24.30 -5.91
N HIS A 140 -3.75 23.19 -5.48
CA HIS A 140 -3.96 22.00 -6.31
C HIS A 140 -5.20 22.09 -7.22
N GLN A 141 -6.06 23.10 -7.04
CA GLN A 141 -7.24 23.31 -7.87
C GLN A 141 -6.87 23.40 -9.35
N GLY A 142 -7.59 22.64 -10.19
CA GLY A 142 -7.30 22.51 -11.62
C GLY A 142 -6.25 21.46 -11.98
N SER A 143 -5.70 20.74 -10.99
CA SER A 143 -4.89 19.54 -11.20
C SER A 143 -5.63 18.28 -10.75
N ILE A 144 -5.15 17.12 -11.18
CA ILE A 144 -5.68 15.82 -10.73
C ILE A 144 -5.22 15.43 -9.30
N PHE A 145 -4.29 16.20 -8.72
CA PHE A 145 -3.71 15.90 -7.42
C PHE A 145 -4.59 16.42 -6.28
N ALA A 146 -4.81 15.57 -5.28
CA ALA A 146 -5.55 15.92 -4.07
C ALA A 146 -4.63 15.90 -2.84
N PRO A 147 -4.91 16.72 -1.81
CA PRO A 147 -4.16 16.68 -0.57
C PRO A 147 -4.36 15.37 0.18
N ILE A 148 -3.30 14.89 0.82
CA ILE A 148 -3.33 13.65 1.60
C ILE A 148 -3.64 14.02 3.06
N GLN A 149 -4.78 13.57 3.56
CA GLN A 149 -5.13 13.71 4.98
C GLN A 149 -4.40 12.64 5.81
N PHE A 150 -3.79 13.05 6.92
CA PHE A 150 -3.16 12.13 7.85
C PHE A 150 -3.20 12.67 9.29
N GLU A 151 -2.97 11.77 10.25
CA GLU A 151 -2.89 12.06 11.68
C GLU A 151 -1.64 11.37 12.24
N VAL A 152 -1.10 11.90 13.34
CA VAL A 152 0.04 11.31 14.06
C VAL A 152 -0.38 10.80 15.43
N SER A 153 0.30 9.77 15.92
CA SER A 153 0.01 9.14 17.21
C SER A 153 0.76 9.78 18.38
N GLU A 154 1.92 10.38 18.12
CA GLU A 154 2.82 10.92 19.14
C GLU A 154 3.31 12.30 18.73
N LYS A 155 3.52 13.18 19.72
CA LYS A 155 4.11 14.49 19.50
C LYS A 155 5.61 14.35 19.24
N LYS A 156 6.02 14.43 17.98
CA LYS A 156 7.42 14.34 17.54
C LYS A 156 7.66 15.20 16.30
N THR A 157 8.92 15.44 15.98
CA THR A 157 9.32 16.02 14.70
C THR A 157 9.22 14.95 13.61
N TYR A 158 8.39 15.20 12.60
CA TYR A 158 8.25 14.35 11.43
C TYR A 158 8.92 15.01 10.21
N TYR A 159 9.52 14.20 9.36
CA TYR A 159 10.14 14.63 8.11
C TYR A 159 9.16 14.40 6.97
N LEU A 160 8.50 15.46 6.53
CA LEU A 160 7.57 15.41 5.41
C LEU A 160 8.29 15.59 4.08
N CYS A 161 7.83 14.89 3.04
CA CYS A 161 8.49 14.87 1.75
C CYS A 161 8.39 16.25 1.05
N GLY A 162 9.54 16.82 0.65
CA GLY A 162 9.58 18.06 -0.13
C GLY A 162 9.71 17.84 -1.64
N CYS A 163 10.36 16.76 -2.08
CA CYS A 163 10.51 16.48 -3.52
C CYS A 163 9.24 15.94 -4.19
N LYS A 164 8.26 15.48 -3.40
CA LYS A 164 6.99 14.88 -3.82
C LYS A 164 7.10 13.55 -4.59
N CYS A 165 8.28 12.94 -4.58
CA CYS A 165 8.56 11.63 -5.19
C CYS A 165 8.71 10.48 -4.17
N SER A 166 8.42 10.72 -2.89
CA SER A 166 8.52 9.68 -1.87
C SER A 166 7.55 8.53 -2.16
N LYS A 167 8.07 7.31 -2.07
CA LYS A 167 7.26 6.08 -2.12
C LYS A 167 6.50 5.88 -0.80
N ASN A 168 6.95 6.52 0.28
CA ASN A 168 6.26 6.55 1.57
C ASN A 168 5.30 7.75 1.73
N LYS A 169 4.67 8.17 0.63
CA LYS A 169 3.64 9.23 0.58
C LYS A 169 4.11 10.55 1.20
N GLN A 170 3.46 11.00 2.28
CA GLN A 170 3.76 12.27 2.93
C GLN A 170 5.10 12.27 3.68
N PHE A 171 5.65 11.11 4.04
CA PHE A 171 6.89 11.02 4.80
C PHE A 171 8.09 10.90 3.88
N CYS A 172 9.22 11.46 4.29
CA CYS A 172 10.47 11.34 3.57
C CYS A 172 11.04 9.91 3.71
N ASP A 173 11.46 9.33 2.58
CA ASP A 173 12.08 8.02 2.49
C ASP A 173 13.49 8.07 1.86
N GLY A 174 14.02 9.28 1.64
CA GLY A 174 15.33 9.47 0.99
C GLY A 174 15.30 9.44 -0.54
N THR A 175 14.16 9.22 -1.20
CA THR A 175 14.09 9.16 -2.68
C THR A 175 14.70 10.39 -3.37
N HIS A 176 14.67 11.55 -2.72
CA HIS A 176 15.26 12.79 -3.24
C HIS A 176 16.79 12.74 -3.45
N ASN A 177 17.49 11.75 -2.87
CA ASN A 177 18.92 11.56 -3.06
C ASN A 177 19.26 10.99 -4.44
N ASP A 178 18.34 10.21 -5.01
CA ASP A 178 18.51 9.52 -6.30
C ASP A 178 17.92 10.33 -7.47
N LEU A 179 17.34 11.50 -7.20
CA LEU A 179 16.78 12.38 -8.22
C LEU A 179 17.87 13.32 -8.76
N ASP A 180 18.08 13.26 -10.07
CA ASP A 180 18.70 14.36 -10.80
C ASP A 180 17.71 15.52 -10.83
N TRP A 181 18.15 16.67 -10.30
CA TRP A 181 17.35 17.88 -10.12
C TRP A 181 17.77 18.93 -11.12
#